data_AF-W4QEH3-F1
#
_entry.id   AF-W4QEH3-F1
#
_cell.length_a   1.000
_cell.length_b   1.000
_cell.length_c   1.000
_cell.angle_alpha   90.00
_cell.angle_beta   90.00
_cell.angle_gamma   90.00
#
_symmetry.space_group_name_H-M   'P 1'
#
loop_
_entity.id
_entity.type
_entity.pdbx_description
1 polymer ?
#
loop_
_entity_poly.entity_id
_entity_poly.type
_entity_poly.pdbx_seq_one_letter_code
_entity_poly.pdbx_strand_id
1 'polypeptide(L)'
;MVAALGVLPGERINHHRMRQTLKKVKDEWDWNSAWGWDFPMCAMTAARLGESEWAVDFLLMDRMKNAYLQNGHNYQRKGLTSYLPGNGALLLAVAMMAAGYAGHEETLFGFPKNGEWEVKMEGIHPIL
;
A
#
# COMPACT_ATOMS: atom_id res chain seq x y z
N MET A 1 1.59 14.51 1.41
CA MET A 1 1.23 13.61 0.29
C MET A 1 2.21 12.45 0.27
N VAL A 2 1.74 11.22 0.46
CA VAL A 2 2.60 10.01 0.57
C VAL A 2 2.90 9.36 -0.79
N ALA A 3 2.06 9.59 -1.81
CA ALA A 3 2.25 9.11 -3.19
C ALA A 3 3.60 9.47 -3.82
N ALA A 4 4.22 10.56 -3.38
CA ALA A 4 5.51 11.01 -3.91
C ALA A 4 6.65 10.00 -3.66
N LEU A 5 6.49 9.10 -2.68
CA LEU A 5 7.34 7.93 -2.49
C LEU A 5 6.58 6.62 -2.75
N GLY A 6 5.30 6.49 -2.38
CA GLY A 6 4.59 5.22 -2.60
C GLY A 6 4.35 4.86 -4.07
N VAL A 7 4.15 5.84 -4.95
CA VAL A 7 3.74 5.63 -6.34
C VAL A 7 4.79 6.15 -7.34
N LEU A 8 5.42 7.28 -7.03
CA LEU A 8 6.43 7.89 -7.89
C LEU A 8 7.84 7.40 -7.55
N PRO A 9 8.84 7.56 -8.44
CA PRO A 9 10.21 7.11 -8.19
C PRO A 9 10.84 7.64 -6.89
N GLY A 10 10.42 8.79 -6.39
CA GLY A 10 10.81 9.27 -5.05
C GLY A 10 12.23 9.85 -4.95
N GLU A 11 12.92 10.10 -6.07
CA GLU A 11 14.33 10.55 -6.13
C GLU A 11 14.65 11.79 -5.27
N ARG A 12 13.67 12.66 -5.04
CA ARG A 12 13.83 13.92 -4.28
C ARG A 12 13.26 13.85 -2.86
N ILE A 13 12.85 12.66 -2.40
CA ILE A 13 12.17 12.49 -1.12
C ILE A 13 13.19 12.25 -0.01
N ASN A 14 13.05 13.01 1.08
CA ASN A 14 13.73 12.70 2.34
C ASN A 14 12.96 11.60 3.09
N HIS A 15 13.54 10.40 3.21
CA HIS A 15 12.88 9.24 3.80
C HIS A 15 12.48 9.46 5.27
N HIS A 16 13.31 10.13 6.07
CA HIS A 16 12.97 10.41 7.47
C HIS A 16 11.71 11.29 7.57
N ARG A 17 11.63 12.38 6.79
CA ARG A 17 10.45 13.25 6.75
C ARG A 17 9.22 12.53 6.18
N MET A 18 9.40 11.68 5.17
CA MET A 18 8.30 10.89 4.62
C MET A 18 7.76 9.88 5.64
N ARG A 19 8.63 9.23 6.42
CA ARG A 19 8.21 8.36 7.53
C ARG A 19 7.40 9.11 8.58
N GLN A 20 7.85 10.29 9.00
CA GLN A 20 7.07 11.13 9.94
C GLN A 20 5.72 11.57 9.34
N THR A 21 5.71 11.88 8.03
CA THR A 21 4.48 12.22 7.30
C THR A 21 3.51 11.04 7.27
N LEU A 22 4.00 9.83 6.95
CA LEU A 22 3.18 8.62 6.89
C LEU A 22 2.64 8.26 8.27
N LYS A 23 3.45 8.37 9.32
CA LYS A 23 3.01 8.19 10.70
C LYS A 23 1.86 9.13 11.05
N LYS A 24 1.99 10.42 10.71
CA LYS A 24 0.93 11.40 10.92
C LYS A 24 -0.35 11.07 10.14
N VAL A 25 -0.21 10.58 8.89
CA VAL A 25 -1.37 10.09 8.12
C VAL A 25 -2.02 8.88 8.81
N LYS A 26 -1.23 7.91 9.27
CA LYS A 26 -1.73 6.73 10.00
C LYS A 26 -2.55 7.12 11.22
N ASP A 27 -2.02 8.05 12.01
CA ASP A 27 -2.53 8.37 13.35
C ASP A 27 -3.65 9.43 13.33
N GLU A 28 -3.62 10.38 12.40
CA GLU A 28 -4.48 11.58 12.44
C GLU A 28 -5.41 11.74 11.22
N TRP A 29 -5.24 10.98 10.14
CA TRP A 29 -6.06 11.16 8.95
C TRP A 29 -7.53 10.81 9.20
N ASP A 30 -8.45 11.61 8.63
CA ASP A 30 -9.87 11.24 8.59
C ASP A 30 -10.09 10.12 7.57
N TRP A 31 -9.96 8.88 8.02
CA TRP A 31 -10.15 7.69 7.18
C TRP A 31 -11.57 7.56 6.62
N ASN A 32 -12.58 8.24 7.17
CA ASN A 32 -13.91 8.29 6.57
C ASN A 32 -13.93 9.15 5.29
N SER A 33 -12.97 10.07 5.13
CA SER A 33 -12.80 10.89 3.92
C SER A 33 -11.99 10.20 2.81
N ALA A 34 -11.30 9.10 3.13
CA ALA A 34 -10.39 8.40 2.21
C ALA A 34 -11.08 7.84 0.94
N TRP A 35 -10.30 7.25 0.07
CA TRP A 35 -10.73 6.47 -1.08
C TRP A 35 -10.00 5.13 -1.08
N GLY A 36 -10.58 4.10 -1.71
CA GLY A 36 -10.01 2.75 -1.63
C GLY A 36 -8.55 2.61 -2.09
N TRP A 37 -8.07 3.48 -2.98
CA TRP A 37 -6.66 3.53 -3.42
C TRP A 37 -5.70 4.18 -2.40
N ASP A 38 -6.19 4.90 -1.39
CA ASP A 38 -5.35 5.54 -0.38
C ASP A 38 -4.64 4.52 0.51
N PHE A 39 -5.31 3.40 0.83
CA PHE A 39 -4.74 2.35 1.69
C PHE A 39 -3.55 1.66 1.01
N PRO A 40 -3.65 1.15 -0.24
CA PRO A 40 -2.50 0.58 -0.92
C PRO A 40 -1.41 1.61 -1.23
N MET A 41 -1.76 2.88 -1.46
CA MET A 41 -0.77 3.96 -1.59
C MET A 41 0.05 4.14 -0.31
N CYS A 42 -0.62 4.14 0.85
CA CYS A 42 0.05 4.19 2.15
C CYS A 42 0.90 2.93 2.38
N ALA A 43 0.41 1.76 1.97
CA ALA A 43 1.14 0.50 2.07
C ALA A 43 2.43 0.50 1.24
N MET A 44 2.37 0.91 -0.03
CA MET A 44 3.58 1.07 -0.87
C MET A 44 4.56 2.06 -0.26
N THR A 45 4.07 3.16 0.31
CA THR A 45 4.93 4.14 1.00
C THR A 45 5.60 3.53 2.23
N ALA A 46 4.87 2.77 3.05
CA ALA A 46 5.39 2.09 4.23
C ALA A 46 6.47 1.06 3.85
N ALA A 47 6.18 0.22 2.86
CA ALA A 47 7.11 -0.78 2.34
C ALA A 47 8.42 -0.12 1.89
N ARG A 48 8.35 0.95 1.08
CA ARG A 48 9.54 1.68 0.61
C ARG A 48 10.30 2.42 1.70
N LEU A 49 9.71 2.58 2.88
CA LEU A 49 10.37 3.14 4.08
C LEU A 49 10.95 2.05 5.00
N GLY A 50 10.79 0.77 4.65
CA GLY A 50 11.18 -0.37 5.49
C GLY A 50 10.19 -0.66 6.63
N GLU A 51 9.00 -0.07 6.62
CA GLU A 51 7.97 -0.26 7.63
C GLU A 51 6.98 -1.36 7.18
N SER A 52 7.47 -2.60 7.05
CA SER A 52 6.67 -3.70 6.47
C SER A 52 5.43 -4.07 7.30
N GLU A 53 5.50 -3.96 8.62
CA GLU A 53 4.33 -4.10 9.52
C GLU A 53 3.25 -3.07 9.16
N TRP A 54 3.63 -1.80 9.00
CA TRP A 54 2.67 -0.76 8.60
C TRP A 54 2.14 -0.99 7.19
N ALA A 55 2.95 -1.54 6.28
CA ALA A 55 2.49 -1.84 4.93
C ALA A 55 1.31 -2.81 4.95
N VAL A 56 1.44 -3.90 5.70
CA VAL A 56 0.37 -4.88 5.92
C VAL A 56 -0.80 -4.26 6.69
N ASP A 57 -0.54 -3.50 7.76
CA ASP A 57 -1.58 -2.81 8.54
C ASP A 57 -2.46 -1.91 7.66
N PHE A 58 -1.86 -1.16 6.72
CA PHE A 58 -2.62 -0.30 5.81
C PHE A 58 -3.51 -1.13 4.89
N LEU A 59 -3.00 -2.24 4.32
CA LEU A 59 -3.80 -3.13 3.47
C LEU A 59 -4.97 -3.78 4.23
N LEU A 60 -4.77 -4.09 5.51
CA LEU A 60 -5.76 -4.77 6.35
C LEU A 60 -6.57 -3.81 7.24
N MET A 61 -6.41 -2.50 7.07
CA MET A 61 -7.07 -1.52 7.92
C MET A 61 -8.59 -1.66 7.83
N ASP A 62 -9.24 -1.88 8.98
CA ASP A 62 -10.69 -2.05 9.05
C ASP A 62 -11.44 -0.74 8.81
N ARG A 63 -11.73 -0.49 7.54
CA ARG A 63 -12.47 0.68 7.05
C ARG A 63 -13.37 0.26 5.89
N MET A 64 -14.58 0.82 5.86
CA MET A 64 -15.56 0.55 4.79
C MET A 64 -14.99 0.72 3.37
N LYS A 65 -14.13 1.73 3.16
CA LYS A 65 -13.53 2.03 1.85
C LYS A 65 -12.34 1.14 1.49
N ASN A 66 -11.81 0.40 2.46
CA ASN A 66 -10.79 -0.62 2.26
C ASN A 66 -11.41 -2.04 2.14
N ALA A 67 -12.74 -2.15 2.20
CA ALA A 67 -13.44 -3.42 2.09
C ALA A 67 -13.69 -3.81 0.63
N TYR A 68 -13.76 -5.12 0.41
CA TYR A 68 -14.06 -5.73 -0.88
C TYR A 68 -15.35 -6.54 -0.76
N LEU A 69 -16.24 -6.38 -1.73
CA LEU A 69 -17.48 -7.13 -1.80
C LEU A 69 -17.19 -8.61 -2.13
N GLN A 70 -18.19 -9.48 -1.96
CA GLN A 70 -18.07 -10.92 -2.28
C GLN A 70 -17.65 -11.20 -3.73
N ASN A 71 -17.96 -10.28 -4.66
CA ASN A 71 -17.53 -10.37 -6.06
C ASN A 71 -16.12 -9.80 -6.31
N GLY A 72 -15.39 -9.44 -5.25
CA GLY A 72 -14.03 -8.92 -5.31
C GLY A 72 -13.91 -7.44 -5.64
N HIS A 73 -15.00 -6.69 -5.86
CA HIS A 73 -14.90 -5.25 -6.13
C HIS A 73 -14.65 -4.45 -4.85
N ASN A 74 -13.73 -3.48 -4.91
CA ASN A 74 -13.55 -2.50 -3.84
C ASN A 74 -14.79 -1.60 -3.73
N TYR A 75 -15.35 -1.51 -2.53
CA TYR A 75 -16.53 -0.69 -2.24
C TYR A 75 -16.10 0.71 -1.79
N GLN A 76 -16.76 1.77 -2.30
CA GLN A 76 -16.46 3.14 -1.90
C GLN A 76 -17.62 3.81 -1.14
N ARG A 77 -18.86 3.67 -1.63
CA ARG A 77 -20.09 4.21 -1.01
C ARG A 77 -21.33 3.76 -1.75
N LYS A 78 -22.52 4.05 -1.21
CA LYS A 78 -23.78 3.95 -1.95
C LYS A 78 -23.69 4.76 -3.26
N GLY A 79 -24.02 4.12 -4.38
CA GLY A 79 -23.89 4.69 -5.72
C GLY A 79 -22.51 4.51 -6.37
N LEU A 80 -21.52 3.97 -5.64
CA LEU A 80 -20.20 3.61 -6.16
C LEU A 80 -19.75 2.30 -5.49
N THR A 81 -20.40 1.21 -5.87
CA THR A 81 -20.19 -0.14 -5.32
C THR A 81 -18.99 -0.86 -5.93
N SER A 82 -18.51 -0.41 -7.09
CA SER A 82 -17.28 -0.89 -7.73
C SER A 82 -16.37 0.29 -8.03
N TYR A 83 -15.31 0.42 -7.23
CA TYR A 83 -14.28 1.43 -7.40
C TYR A 83 -12.98 0.76 -7.81
N LEU A 84 -12.85 0.50 -9.12
CA LEU A 84 -11.72 -0.22 -9.70
C LEU A 84 -10.33 0.35 -9.39
N PRO A 85 -10.14 1.68 -9.16
CA PRO A 85 -8.84 2.17 -8.70
C PRO A 85 -8.38 1.54 -7.38
N GLY A 86 -9.29 1.20 -6.46
CA GLY A 86 -8.94 0.47 -5.22
C GLY A 86 -8.42 -0.93 -5.51
N ASN A 87 -9.12 -1.67 -6.38
CA ASN A 87 -8.67 -3.00 -6.85
C ASN A 87 -7.28 -2.96 -7.50
N GLY A 88 -7.09 -2.04 -8.46
CA GLY A 88 -5.82 -1.90 -9.16
C GLY A 88 -4.69 -1.48 -8.22
N ALA A 89 -4.96 -0.58 -7.28
CA ALA A 89 -3.98 -0.15 -6.29
C ALA A 89 -3.58 -1.28 -5.33
N LEU A 90 -4.51 -2.14 -4.91
CA LEU A 90 -4.18 -3.32 -4.09
C LEU A 90 -3.23 -4.27 -4.84
N LEU A 91 -3.55 -4.60 -6.09
CA LEU A 91 -2.70 -5.46 -6.92
C LEU A 91 -1.31 -4.85 -7.12
N LEU A 92 -1.25 -3.55 -7.40
CA LEU A 92 0.01 -2.82 -7.56
C LEU A 92 0.84 -2.85 -6.27
N ALA A 93 0.20 -2.61 -5.12
CA ALA A 93 0.90 -2.58 -3.83
C ALA A 93 1.46 -3.94 -3.45
N VAL A 94 0.68 -5.00 -3.57
CA VAL A 94 1.13 -6.37 -3.26
C VAL A 94 2.24 -6.80 -4.22
N ALA A 95 2.12 -6.49 -5.51
CA ALA A 95 3.17 -6.77 -6.49
C ALA A 95 4.46 -6.00 -6.18
N MET A 96 4.36 -4.72 -5.79
CA MET A 96 5.53 -3.93 -5.36
C MET A 96 6.15 -4.58 -4.13
N MET A 97 5.39 -4.78 -3.06
CA MET A 97 5.85 -5.38 -1.81
C MET A 97 6.55 -6.73 -2.00
N ALA A 98 6.13 -7.51 -3.00
CA ALA A 98 6.71 -8.80 -3.34
C ALA A 98 7.96 -8.69 -4.25
N ALA A 99 7.87 -7.96 -5.36
CA ALA A 99 8.87 -8.03 -6.43
C ALA A 99 9.84 -6.85 -6.49
N GLY A 100 9.62 -5.79 -5.71
CA GLY A 100 10.46 -4.60 -5.79
C GLY A 100 9.91 -3.51 -6.70
N TYR A 101 10.78 -2.53 -6.92
CA TYR A 101 10.60 -1.43 -7.85
C TYR A 101 11.91 -1.14 -8.59
N ALA A 102 11.94 -0.25 -9.58
CA ALA A 102 13.16 0.15 -10.29
C ALA A 102 14.37 0.32 -9.36
N GLY A 103 15.41 -0.50 -9.58
CA GLY A 103 16.67 -0.46 -8.84
C GLY A 103 16.60 -1.05 -7.42
N HIS A 104 15.50 -1.66 -7.01
CA HIS A 104 15.39 -2.40 -5.75
C HIS A 104 15.60 -3.90 -5.99
N GLU A 105 16.59 -4.49 -5.31
CA GLU A 105 16.99 -5.89 -5.53
C GLU A 105 16.33 -6.87 -4.56
N GLU A 106 15.86 -6.38 -3.41
CA GLU A 106 15.29 -7.24 -2.37
C GLU A 106 13.83 -7.61 -2.70
N THR A 107 13.55 -8.92 -2.71
CA THR A 107 12.19 -9.45 -2.84
C THR A 107 11.54 -9.61 -1.47
N LEU A 108 10.22 -9.64 -1.47
CA LEU A 108 9.37 -9.75 -0.28
C LEU A 108 9.64 -8.66 0.78
N PHE A 109 10.26 -7.54 0.38
CA PHE A 109 10.67 -6.46 1.28
C PHE A 109 9.50 -5.76 1.98
N GLY A 110 8.32 -5.79 1.36
CA GLY A 110 7.12 -5.18 1.91
C GLY A 110 6.42 -6.02 2.97
N PHE A 111 6.84 -7.26 3.21
CA PHE A 111 6.19 -8.16 4.18
C PHE A 111 7.01 -8.29 5.48
N PRO A 112 6.35 -8.40 6.64
CA PRO A 112 7.03 -8.61 7.92
C PRO A 112 7.89 -9.88 7.93
N LYS A 113 9.12 -9.77 8.44
CA LYS A 113 10.04 -10.90 8.66
C LYS A 113 9.97 -11.44 10.08
N ASN A 114 8.79 -11.32 10.70
CA ASN A 114 8.53 -11.67 12.10
C ASN A 114 8.14 -13.16 12.29
N GLY A 115 8.03 -13.93 11.20
CA GLY A 115 7.66 -15.35 11.21
C GLY A 115 6.16 -15.63 11.08
N GLU A 116 5.31 -14.60 11.02
CA GLU A 116 3.86 -14.75 10.85
C GLU A 116 3.42 -14.89 9.38
N TRP A 117 4.31 -14.54 8.45
CA TRP A 117 4.04 -14.53 7.02
C TRP A 117 4.90 -15.54 6.27
N GLU A 118 4.25 -16.51 5.61
CA GLU A 118 4.87 -17.35 4.58
C GLU A 118 4.39 -16.86 3.20
N VAL A 119 5.27 -16.14 2.48
CA VAL A 119 4.92 -15.53 1.18
C VAL A 119 5.63 -16.26 0.04
N LYS A 120 4.89 -16.57 -1.02
CA LYS A 120 5.40 -17.14 -2.26
C LYS A 120 5.00 -16.24 -3.42
N MET A 121 5.92 -16.00 -4.35
CA MET A 121 5.67 -15.22 -5.55
C MET A 121 6.28 -15.91 -6.77
N GLU A 122 5.63 -15.75 -7.92
CA GLU A 122 6.09 -16.26 -9.21
C GLU A 122 5.63 -15.29 -10.30
N GLY A 123 6.47 -15.05 -11.32
CA GLY A 123 6.08 -14.28 -12.51
C GLY A 123 5.75 -12.80 -12.27
N ILE A 124 6.15 -12.22 -11.13
CA ILE A 124 5.99 -10.79 -10.84
C ILE A 124 7.30 -10.07 -11.12
N HIS A 125 7.22 -8.98 -11.88
CA HIS A 125 8.36 -8.12 -12.18
C HIS A 125 8.33 -6.85 -11.31
N PRO A 126 9.49 -6.27 -10.98
CA PRO A 126 9.57 -4.98 -10.30
C PRO A 126 8.76 -3.92 -11.04
N ILE A 127 8.14 -3.01 -10.28
CA ILE A 127 7.33 -1.91 -10.82
C ILE A 127 8.15 -0.63 -10.87
N LEU A 128 7.97 0.20 -11.90
CA LEU A 128 8.81 1.36 -12.22
C LEU A 128 10.17 0.96 -12.80
#